data_AF-A0A964VEH3-F1
#
_entry.id   AF-A0A964VEH3-F1
#
_cell.length_a   1.000
_cell.length_b   1.000
_cell.length_c   1.000
_cell.angle_alpha   90.00
_cell.angle_beta   90.00
_cell.angle_gamma   90.00
#
_symmetry.space_group_name_H-M   'P 1'
#
loop_
_entity.id
_entity.type
_entity.pdbx_description
1 polymer ?
#
loop_
_entity_poly.entity_id
_entity_poly.type
_entity_poly.pdbx_seq_one_letter_code
_entity_poly.pdbx_strand_id
1 'polypeptide(L)'
;MMRWWSAGLAGGYRTLHHALSPAQALERVVPWANTALLGLLLLALTPIMAWRFGAFAAALLAMGSFAVFTFYEYFVVGYFDHHGIATMGALLSVVFLAAGGAGWVRAESGSSGTRPDEAVARWLPTPAAARRWFVASAVSAAVALWVNAATIVPVLVGVGVGGAVATGWLGRRAGPRAAWRVEPALWRRWGCTGGVLSVASYLFEYFPGHLGMRLEVNHPLYALAWVGAGDLLARLAAGAVVDPEKRVRGDSVWMVVDALAVALLPVVIVVTGERTFRLADHFLFTLHQRYIIEFLTLGSQLTQMGARLIVGRASALPLLVLPLAAALWPTTLEGGVRWAWRTLLVIGVGVVLGFTHTVLSALFGNSWPAALAGDALLAATGFGLARVGGGRALPVPIQAVLALTMAPAVLLIGMAIAQVRWVGVGAALWLGVLVVAASALRRETGFQWSGPRKAVAGVLLAVVFVAAPACFLPIPLDRADTRRRRWLGTPPGGSGDAWAAARPSYSPALTRRPGWRISAVSRVWARSIGRTWTG
;
A
#
# COMPACT_ATOMS: atom_id res chain seq x y z
N MET A 1 10.20 -6.57 13.30
CA MET A 1 10.66 -6.99 11.96
C MET A 1 12.04 -6.43 11.54
N MET A 2 12.22 -5.11 11.38
CA MET A 2 13.47 -4.52 10.84
C MET A 2 14.75 -4.95 11.58
N ARG A 3 14.68 -5.06 12.91
CA ARG A 3 15.78 -5.57 13.74
C ARG A 3 16.17 -7.00 13.36
N TRP A 4 15.20 -7.88 13.14
CA TRP A 4 15.43 -9.27 12.75
C TRP A 4 15.99 -9.38 11.34
N TRP A 5 15.47 -8.55 10.42
CA TRP A 5 15.97 -8.47 9.06
C TRP A 5 17.45 -8.06 9.02
N SER A 6 17.81 -6.95 9.66
CA SER A 6 19.19 -6.47 9.67
C SER A 6 20.13 -7.39 10.47
N ALA A 7 19.65 -8.02 11.56
CA ALA A 7 20.43 -9.01 12.29
C ALA A 7 20.71 -10.27 11.45
N GLY A 8 19.71 -10.77 10.71
CA GLY A 8 19.89 -11.91 9.80
C GLY A 8 20.90 -11.60 8.69
N LEU A 9 20.78 -10.41 8.10
CA LEU A 9 21.72 -9.92 7.09
C LEU A 9 23.15 -9.76 7.63
N ALA A 10 23.29 -9.17 8.82
CA ALA A 10 24.57 -9.03 9.49
C ALA A 10 25.18 -10.40 9.83
N GLY A 11 24.34 -11.36 10.24
CA GLY A 11 24.75 -12.75 10.47
C GLY A 11 25.33 -13.40 9.23
N GLY A 12 24.62 -13.33 8.10
CA GLY A 12 25.10 -13.84 6.81
C GLY A 12 26.33 -13.09 6.27
N TYR A 13 26.40 -11.77 6.46
CA TYR A 13 27.59 -11.00 6.09
C TYR A 13 28.81 -11.44 6.91
N ARG A 14 28.64 -11.71 8.21
CA ARG A 14 29.71 -12.17 9.09
C ARG A 14 30.23 -13.56 8.73
N THR A 15 29.43 -14.45 8.13
CA THR A 15 29.95 -15.76 7.68
C THR A 15 30.96 -15.63 6.55
N LEU A 16 31.01 -14.48 5.86
CA LEU A 16 32.01 -14.16 4.84
C LEU A 16 33.13 -13.25 5.38
N HIS A 17 32.94 -12.66 6.56
CA HIS A 17 33.81 -11.65 7.14
C HIS A 17 34.04 -11.93 8.65
N HIS A 18 34.69 -13.06 8.96
CA HIS A 18 34.85 -13.56 10.32
C HIS A 18 35.57 -12.62 11.29
N ALA A 19 36.38 -11.68 10.78
CA ALA A 19 37.08 -10.69 11.59
C ALA A 19 36.18 -9.59 12.17
N LEU A 20 34.94 -9.44 11.66
CA LEU A 20 34.02 -8.40 12.11
C LEU A 20 33.24 -8.85 13.34
N SER A 21 33.11 -7.96 14.33
CA SER A 21 32.15 -8.13 15.41
C SER A 21 30.70 -8.04 14.89
N PRO A 22 29.69 -8.58 15.61
CA PRO A 22 28.29 -8.44 15.21
C PRO A 22 27.85 -6.99 14.99
N ALA A 23 28.34 -6.07 15.83
CA ALA A 23 28.03 -4.65 15.72
C ALA A 23 28.64 -4.04 14.45
N GLN A 24 29.92 -4.34 14.17
CA GLN A 24 30.58 -3.89 12.93
C GLN A 24 29.89 -4.45 11.69
N ALA A 25 29.52 -5.73 11.69
CA ALA A 25 28.76 -6.33 10.58
C ALA A 25 27.41 -5.62 10.40
N LEU A 26 26.68 -5.35 11.49
CA LEU A 26 25.42 -4.62 11.46
C LEU A 26 25.59 -3.22 10.86
N GLU A 27 26.57 -2.44 11.31
CA GLU A 27 26.89 -1.12 10.77
C GLU A 27 27.19 -1.15 9.26
N ARG A 28 27.84 -2.22 8.78
CA ARG A 28 28.16 -2.40 7.36
C ARG A 28 26.95 -2.75 6.51
N VAL A 29 25.98 -3.50 7.03
CA VAL A 29 24.82 -3.98 6.24
C VAL A 29 23.61 -3.04 6.29
N VAL A 30 23.40 -2.35 7.42
CA VAL A 30 22.21 -1.50 7.63
C VAL A 30 21.97 -0.49 6.51
N PRO A 31 22.98 0.21 5.97
CA PRO A 31 22.76 1.18 4.90
C PRO A 31 22.10 0.59 3.65
N TRP A 32 22.34 -0.67 3.30
CA TRP A 32 21.80 -1.28 2.09
C TRP A 32 20.79 -2.41 2.38
N ALA A 33 20.38 -2.58 3.64
CA ALA A 33 19.48 -3.66 4.05
C ALA A 33 18.11 -3.59 3.36
N ASN A 34 17.53 -2.38 3.19
CA ASN A 34 16.28 -2.24 2.46
C ASN A 34 16.45 -2.46 0.95
N THR A 35 17.56 -2.00 0.37
CA THR A 35 17.87 -2.25 -1.05
C THR A 35 18.01 -3.75 -1.33
N ALA A 36 18.72 -4.49 -0.47
CA ALA A 36 18.82 -5.93 -0.56
C ALA A 36 17.45 -6.61 -0.41
N LEU A 37 16.61 -6.12 0.50
CA LEU A 37 15.26 -6.62 0.66
C LEU A 37 14.44 -6.46 -0.63
N LEU A 38 14.48 -5.28 -1.26
CA LEU A 38 13.82 -5.06 -2.54
C LEU A 38 14.35 -6.00 -3.62
N GLY A 39 15.68 -6.17 -3.71
CA GLY A 39 16.31 -7.09 -4.67
C GLY A 39 15.80 -8.53 -4.51
N LEU A 40 15.79 -9.05 -3.28
CA LEU A 40 15.29 -10.40 -2.99
C LEU A 40 13.79 -10.54 -3.28
N LEU A 41 13.00 -9.54 -2.92
CA LEU A 41 11.57 -9.51 -3.22
C LEU A 41 11.36 -9.53 -4.73
N LEU A 42 12.09 -8.74 -5.51
CA LEU A 42 11.95 -8.74 -6.97
C LEU A 42 12.41 -10.06 -7.60
N LEU A 43 13.49 -10.67 -7.10
CA LEU A 43 13.94 -11.99 -7.54
C LEU A 43 12.87 -13.07 -7.32
N ALA A 44 12.17 -13.02 -6.19
CA ALA A 44 11.09 -13.97 -5.88
C ALA A 44 9.79 -13.63 -6.63
N LEU A 45 9.38 -12.37 -6.64
CA LEU A 45 8.07 -11.95 -7.11
C LEU A 45 7.97 -11.85 -8.63
N THR A 46 9.03 -11.45 -9.32
CA THR A 46 9.01 -11.32 -10.79
C THR A 46 8.63 -12.64 -11.48
N PRO A 47 9.24 -13.81 -11.18
CA PRO A 47 8.81 -15.06 -11.80
C PRO A 47 7.39 -15.48 -11.38
N ILE A 48 7.01 -15.24 -10.13
CA ILE A 48 5.64 -15.53 -9.64
C ILE A 48 4.60 -14.70 -10.40
N MET A 49 4.89 -13.41 -10.63
CA MET A 49 4.04 -12.52 -11.41
C MET A 49 4.06 -12.87 -12.90
N ALA A 50 5.20 -13.29 -13.44
CA ALA A 50 5.30 -13.70 -14.84
C ALA A 50 4.45 -14.95 -15.09
N TRP A 51 4.47 -15.90 -14.17
CA TRP A 51 3.64 -17.09 -14.21
C TRP A 51 2.14 -16.76 -14.14
N ARG A 52 1.72 -15.85 -13.26
CA ARG A 52 0.31 -15.54 -13.06
C ARG A 52 -0.28 -14.55 -14.06
N PHE A 53 0.46 -13.48 -14.35
CA PHE A 53 -0.01 -12.31 -15.09
C PHE A 53 0.67 -12.13 -16.45
N GLY A 54 1.71 -12.93 -16.73
CA GLY A 54 2.51 -12.87 -17.95
C GLY A 54 3.75 -11.97 -17.81
N ALA A 55 4.75 -12.23 -18.66
CA ALA A 55 6.06 -11.57 -18.61
C ALA A 55 5.99 -10.03 -18.68
N PHE A 56 5.05 -9.47 -19.43
CA PHE A 56 4.91 -8.00 -19.55
C PHE A 56 4.47 -7.36 -18.23
N ALA A 57 3.47 -7.94 -17.55
CA ALA A 57 3.01 -7.44 -16.26
C ALA A 57 4.11 -7.59 -15.19
N ALA A 58 4.87 -8.68 -15.23
CA ALA A 58 6.04 -8.87 -14.37
C ALA A 58 7.15 -7.85 -14.64
N ALA A 59 7.44 -7.56 -15.90
CA ALA A 59 8.41 -6.52 -16.28
C ALA A 59 7.97 -5.13 -15.79
N LEU A 60 6.67 -4.80 -15.89
CA LEU A 60 6.13 -3.55 -15.34
C LEU A 60 6.30 -3.48 -13.82
N LEU A 61 6.05 -4.57 -13.09
CA LEU A 61 6.29 -4.61 -11.65
C LEU A 61 7.77 -4.40 -11.34
N ALA A 62 8.66 -5.15 -12.00
CA ALA A 62 10.10 -5.10 -11.75
C ALA A 62 10.67 -3.72 -12.07
N MET A 63 10.43 -3.20 -13.28
CA MET A 63 10.89 -1.85 -13.66
C MET A 63 10.21 -0.77 -12.82
N GLY A 64 8.93 -0.92 -12.52
CA GLY A 64 8.15 0.08 -11.79
C GLY A 64 8.61 0.22 -10.35
N SER A 65 9.11 -0.88 -9.78
CA SER A 65 9.68 -0.90 -8.43
C SER A 65 10.92 -0.01 -8.28
N PHE A 66 11.60 0.31 -9.39
CA PHE A 66 12.73 1.24 -9.44
C PHE A 66 12.35 2.60 -10.03
N ALA A 67 11.56 2.60 -11.10
CA ALA A 67 11.21 3.81 -11.85
C ALA A 67 10.26 4.73 -11.06
N VAL A 68 9.41 4.16 -10.21
CA VAL A 68 8.49 4.92 -9.36
C VAL A 68 9.25 5.39 -8.13
N PHE A 69 9.87 6.56 -8.24
CA PHE A 69 10.79 7.08 -7.22
C PHE A 69 10.18 7.09 -5.80
N THR A 70 8.92 7.50 -5.63
CA THR A 70 8.28 7.53 -4.30
C THR A 70 8.08 6.16 -3.66
N PHE A 71 8.05 5.10 -4.46
CA PHE A 71 8.07 3.73 -3.94
C PHE A 71 9.51 3.26 -3.69
N TYR A 72 10.41 3.51 -4.65
CA TYR A 72 11.82 3.14 -4.56
C TYR A 72 12.55 3.86 -3.42
N GLU A 73 12.16 5.07 -3.04
CA GLU A 73 12.75 5.88 -1.98
C GLU A 73 12.82 5.11 -0.65
N TYR A 74 11.81 4.28 -0.35
CA TYR A 74 11.80 3.44 0.85
C TYR A 74 12.84 2.31 0.87
N PHE A 75 13.48 2.07 -0.28
CA PHE A 75 14.48 1.03 -0.47
C PHE A 75 15.84 1.58 -0.90
N VAL A 76 16.01 2.90 -0.95
CA VAL A 76 17.28 3.51 -1.35
C VAL A 76 18.35 3.27 -0.27
N VAL A 77 19.60 3.17 -0.71
CA VAL A 77 20.75 3.02 0.20
C VAL A 77 20.81 4.21 1.16
N GLY A 78 20.96 3.93 2.45
CA GLY A 78 20.97 4.91 3.54
C GLY A 78 19.58 5.14 4.16
N TYR A 79 18.50 4.69 3.51
CA TYR A 79 17.15 4.80 4.06
C TYR A 79 16.73 3.49 4.73
N PHE A 80 17.19 3.30 5.98
CA PHE A 80 16.83 2.15 6.80
C PHE A 80 15.60 2.45 7.64
N ASP A 81 14.42 2.17 7.08
CA ASP A 81 13.15 2.33 7.79
C ASP A 81 12.09 1.30 7.36
N HIS A 82 11.05 1.20 8.16
CA HIS A 82 10.00 0.19 8.08
C HIS A 82 8.95 0.44 6.97
N HIS A 83 8.93 1.65 6.39
CA HIS A 83 8.00 2.02 5.33
C HIS A 83 8.09 1.13 4.08
N GLY A 84 9.28 0.64 3.72
CA GLY A 84 9.46 -0.25 2.56
C GLY A 84 8.71 -1.57 2.72
N ILE A 85 8.83 -2.21 3.89
CA ILE A 85 8.12 -3.47 4.19
C ILE A 85 6.62 -3.25 4.20
N ALA A 86 6.14 -2.20 4.87
CA ALA A 86 4.71 -1.89 4.94
C ALA A 86 4.13 -1.64 3.53
N THR A 87 4.86 -0.89 2.70
CA THR A 87 4.43 -0.54 1.34
C THR A 87 4.44 -1.75 0.41
N MET A 88 5.48 -2.60 0.45
CA MET A 88 5.50 -3.83 -0.32
C MET A 88 4.39 -4.79 0.14
N GLY A 89 4.18 -4.96 1.44
CA GLY A 89 3.11 -5.81 1.94
C GLY A 89 1.71 -5.29 1.55
N ALA A 90 1.52 -3.97 1.48
CA ALA A 90 0.30 -3.35 0.92
C ALA A 90 0.11 -3.68 -0.57
N LEU A 91 1.15 -3.49 -1.38
CA LEU A 91 1.14 -3.85 -2.81
C LEU A 91 0.83 -5.33 -3.02
N LEU A 92 1.53 -6.22 -2.31
CA LEU A 92 1.36 -7.66 -2.43
C LEU A 92 -0.01 -8.13 -1.94
N SER A 93 -0.55 -7.54 -0.89
CA SER A 93 -1.91 -7.81 -0.43
C SER A 93 -2.93 -7.64 -1.56
N VAL A 94 -2.85 -6.53 -2.30
CA VAL A 94 -3.78 -6.21 -3.39
C VAL A 94 -3.50 -7.06 -4.63
N VAL A 95 -2.23 -7.17 -5.05
CA VAL A 95 -1.86 -7.93 -6.26
C VAL A 95 -2.15 -9.43 -6.09
N PHE A 96 -1.95 -9.99 -4.90
CA PHE A 96 -2.31 -11.39 -4.65
C PHE A 96 -3.81 -11.61 -4.62
N LEU A 97 -4.64 -10.68 -4.11
CA LEU A 97 -6.10 -10.82 -4.26
C LEU A 97 -6.54 -10.77 -5.73
N ALA A 98 -5.92 -9.89 -6.52
CA ALA A 98 -6.16 -9.82 -7.96
C ALA A 98 -5.74 -11.12 -8.66
N ALA A 99 -4.59 -11.70 -8.27
CA ALA A 99 -4.14 -13.01 -8.74
C ALA A 99 -5.14 -14.12 -8.37
N GLY A 100 -5.73 -14.01 -7.18
CA GLY A 100 -6.83 -14.84 -6.70
C GLY A 100 -8.19 -14.58 -7.35
N GLY A 101 -8.27 -13.68 -8.33
CA GLY A 101 -9.49 -13.39 -9.08
C GLY A 101 -10.49 -12.50 -8.35
N ALA A 102 -10.10 -11.84 -7.25
CA ALA A 102 -10.98 -10.97 -6.45
C ALA A 102 -12.29 -11.67 -5.99
N GLY A 103 -12.21 -12.97 -5.71
CA GLY A 103 -13.35 -13.79 -5.28
C GLY A 103 -14.05 -14.52 -6.43
N TRP A 104 -13.64 -14.27 -7.68
CA TRP A 104 -14.10 -14.97 -8.86
C TRP A 104 -13.18 -16.14 -9.20
N VAL A 105 -13.77 -17.28 -9.52
CA VAL A 105 -13.06 -18.50 -9.88
C VAL A 105 -13.67 -19.12 -11.14
N ARG A 106 -12.85 -19.89 -11.86
CA ARG A 106 -13.32 -20.73 -12.96
C ARG A 106 -14.29 -21.80 -12.43
N ALA A 107 -15.41 -22.00 -13.11
CA ALA A 107 -16.33 -23.09 -12.81
C ALA A 107 -15.76 -24.44 -13.28
N GLU A 108 -16.01 -25.51 -12.52
CA GLU A 108 -15.46 -26.86 -12.79
C GLU A 108 -16.24 -27.62 -13.88
N SER A 109 -17.45 -27.18 -14.22
CA SER A 109 -18.39 -27.87 -15.11
C SER A 109 -19.05 -26.91 -16.10
N GLY A 110 -18.81 -27.07 -17.41
CA GLY A 110 -19.66 -26.49 -18.45
C GLY A 110 -18.93 -25.82 -19.61
N SER A 111 -18.47 -26.62 -20.58
CA SER A 111 -17.91 -26.22 -21.88
C SER A 111 -18.94 -25.64 -22.86
N SER A 112 -19.95 -24.91 -22.38
CA SER A 112 -21.03 -24.35 -23.22
C SER A 112 -21.11 -22.82 -23.14
N GLY A 113 -20.00 -22.16 -22.80
CA GLY A 113 -19.90 -20.70 -22.76
C GLY A 113 -19.64 -20.11 -24.15
N THR A 114 -19.92 -18.81 -24.33
CA THR A 114 -19.45 -18.12 -25.54
C THR A 114 -17.92 -18.05 -25.54
N ARG A 115 -17.27 -17.97 -26.71
CA ARG A 115 -15.79 -17.87 -26.83
C ARG A 115 -15.16 -16.76 -25.94
N PRO A 116 -15.78 -15.57 -25.75
CA PRO A 116 -15.31 -14.58 -24.78
C PRO A 116 -15.37 -15.05 -23.32
N ASP A 117 -16.41 -15.78 -22.92
CA ASP A 117 -16.54 -16.31 -21.56
C ASP A 117 -15.46 -17.36 -21.26
N GLU A 118 -15.11 -18.19 -22.24
CA GLU A 118 -14.03 -19.18 -22.11
C GLU A 118 -12.65 -18.53 -21.91
N ALA A 119 -12.38 -17.41 -22.58
CA ALA A 119 -11.11 -16.71 -22.43
C ALA A 119 -10.99 -16.08 -21.04
N VAL A 120 -12.05 -15.45 -20.53
CA VAL A 120 -12.09 -14.94 -19.15
C VAL A 120 -11.97 -16.07 -18.13
N ALA A 121 -12.68 -17.19 -18.35
CA ALA A 121 -12.61 -18.35 -17.48
C ALA A 121 -11.20 -18.97 -17.41
N ARG A 122 -10.43 -18.92 -18.52
CA ARG A 122 -9.02 -19.34 -18.53
C ARG A 122 -8.10 -18.39 -17.76
N TRP A 123 -8.36 -17.08 -17.82
CA TRP A 123 -7.62 -16.09 -17.06
C TRP A 123 -7.87 -16.16 -15.54
N LEU A 124 -9.09 -16.57 -15.15
CA LEU A 124 -9.48 -16.75 -13.76
C LEU A 124 -8.79 -17.98 -13.14
N PRO A 125 -8.41 -17.90 -11.85
CA PRO A 125 -7.78 -19.02 -11.17
C PRO A 125 -8.79 -20.15 -10.93
N THR A 126 -8.27 -21.37 -10.78
CA THR A 126 -9.03 -22.47 -10.19
C THR A 126 -9.33 -22.16 -8.72
N PRO A 127 -10.37 -22.76 -8.11
CA PRO A 127 -10.65 -22.57 -6.69
C PRO A 127 -9.43 -22.84 -5.80
N ALA A 128 -8.69 -23.92 -6.06
CA ALA A 128 -7.48 -24.26 -5.30
C ALA A 128 -6.35 -23.22 -5.44
N ALA A 129 -6.13 -22.69 -6.64
CA ALA A 129 -5.17 -21.61 -6.86
C ALA A 129 -5.62 -20.31 -6.16
N ALA A 130 -6.90 -19.95 -6.28
CA ALA A 130 -7.46 -18.76 -5.64
C ALA A 130 -7.29 -18.79 -4.12
N ARG A 131 -7.50 -19.96 -3.48
CA ARG A 131 -7.26 -20.13 -2.03
C ARG A 131 -5.85 -19.76 -1.62
N ARG A 132 -4.84 -20.23 -2.36
CA ARG A 132 -3.42 -19.95 -2.08
C ARG A 132 -3.11 -18.46 -2.21
N TRP A 133 -3.67 -17.81 -3.23
CA TRP A 133 -3.51 -16.37 -3.44
C TRP A 133 -4.17 -15.52 -2.35
N PHE A 134 -5.37 -15.90 -1.90
CA PHE A 134 -6.05 -15.22 -0.79
C PHE A 134 -5.25 -15.37 0.52
N VAL A 135 -4.69 -16.55 0.79
CA VAL A 135 -3.78 -16.75 1.93
C VAL A 135 -2.52 -15.89 1.80
N ALA A 136 -1.86 -15.89 0.63
CA ALA A 136 -0.67 -15.09 0.38
C ALA A 136 -0.92 -13.58 0.55
N SER A 137 -2.10 -13.10 0.11
CA SER A 137 -2.54 -11.72 0.35
C SER A 137 -2.67 -11.42 1.84
N ALA A 138 -3.41 -12.27 2.57
CA ALA A 138 -3.62 -12.09 4.01
C ALA A 138 -2.31 -12.11 4.79
N VAL A 139 -1.37 -13.00 4.44
CA VAL A 139 -0.02 -13.06 5.01
C VAL A 139 0.73 -11.75 4.75
N SER A 140 0.73 -11.27 3.50
CA SER A 140 1.42 -10.02 3.13
C SER A 140 0.88 -8.81 3.89
N ALA A 141 -0.45 -8.71 4.00
CA ALA A 141 -1.10 -7.67 4.77
C ALA A 141 -0.84 -7.81 6.28
N ALA A 142 -0.76 -9.02 6.82
CA ALA A 142 -0.53 -9.24 8.26
C ALA A 142 0.91 -8.87 8.64
N VAL A 143 1.88 -9.19 7.78
CA VAL A 143 3.27 -8.72 7.92
C VAL A 143 3.33 -7.19 7.87
N ALA A 144 2.63 -6.56 6.93
CA ALA A 144 2.57 -5.10 6.88
C ALA A 144 1.87 -4.48 8.11
N LEU A 145 0.80 -5.10 8.61
CA LEU A 145 0.07 -4.69 9.82
C LEU A 145 0.95 -4.77 11.06
N TRP A 146 1.72 -5.86 11.20
CA TRP A 146 2.70 -6.01 12.27
C TRP A 146 3.74 -4.89 12.26
N VAL A 147 4.18 -4.49 11.05
CA VAL A 147 5.20 -3.46 10.88
C VAL A 147 4.65 -2.05 11.08
N ASN A 148 3.51 -1.73 10.47
CA ASN A 148 2.90 -0.39 10.54
C ASN A 148 1.39 -0.47 10.33
N ALA A 149 0.66 -0.52 11.45
CA ALA A 149 -0.79 -0.59 11.43
C ALA A 149 -1.43 0.67 10.82
N ALA A 150 -0.91 1.85 11.16
CA ALA A 150 -1.42 3.11 10.64
C ALA A 150 -1.37 3.15 9.10
N THR A 151 -0.36 2.55 8.49
CA THR A 151 -0.21 2.51 7.03
C THR A 151 -1.12 1.48 6.36
N ILE A 152 -1.24 0.28 6.91
CA ILE A 152 -1.97 -0.80 6.23
C ILE A 152 -3.49 -0.72 6.42
N VAL A 153 -3.97 -0.12 7.50
CA VAL A 153 -5.40 -0.09 7.82
C VAL A 153 -6.22 0.61 6.72
N PRO A 154 -5.82 1.80 6.21
CA PRO A 154 -6.48 2.39 5.05
C PRO A 154 -6.47 1.47 3.81
N VAL A 155 -5.38 0.73 3.60
CA VAL A 155 -5.29 -0.24 2.48
C VAL A 155 -6.32 -1.36 2.66
N LEU A 156 -6.46 -1.91 3.88
CA LEU A 156 -7.44 -2.94 4.20
C LEU A 156 -8.88 -2.43 4.08
N VAL A 157 -9.15 -1.17 4.46
CA VAL A 157 -10.44 -0.51 4.23
C VAL A 157 -10.73 -0.43 2.73
N GLY A 158 -9.76 0.02 1.93
CA GLY A 158 -9.88 0.06 0.47
C GLY A 158 -10.11 -1.32 -0.15
N VAL A 159 -9.43 -2.35 0.35
CA VAL A 159 -9.66 -3.76 -0.04
C VAL A 159 -11.06 -4.22 0.33
N GLY A 160 -11.56 -3.86 1.52
CA GLY A 160 -12.92 -4.17 1.96
C GLY A 160 -13.98 -3.54 1.05
N VAL A 161 -13.84 -2.25 0.75
CA VAL A 161 -14.73 -1.55 -0.19
C VAL A 161 -14.65 -2.17 -1.58
N GLY A 162 -13.44 -2.38 -2.10
CA GLY A 162 -13.21 -3.00 -3.40
C GLY A 162 -13.78 -4.42 -3.48
N GLY A 163 -13.64 -5.22 -2.42
CA GLY A 163 -14.20 -6.56 -2.31
C GLY A 163 -15.72 -6.58 -2.29
N ALA A 164 -16.34 -5.65 -1.54
CA ALA A 164 -17.80 -5.51 -1.50
C ALA A 164 -18.37 -5.16 -2.87
N VAL A 165 -17.69 -4.27 -3.63
CA VAL A 165 -18.04 -3.97 -5.03
C VAL A 165 -17.83 -5.20 -5.92
N ALA A 166 -16.66 -5.83 -5.82
CA ALA A 166 -16.21 -6.94 -6.68
C ALA A 166 -17.09 -8.19 -6.56
N THR A 167 -17.47 -8.61 -5.35
CA THR A 167 -18.24 -9.84 -5.13
C THR A 167 -19.67 -9.61 -4.70
N GLY A 168 -19.99 -8.46 -4.09
CA GLY A 168 -21.36 -8.13 -3.69
C GLY A 168 -22.16 -7.53 -4.85
N TRP A 169 -21.76 -6.37 -5.34
CA TRP A 169 -22.52 -5.65 -6.37
C TRP A 169 -22.39 -6.27 -7.75
N LEU A 170 -21.15 -6.49 -8.20
CA LEU A 170 -20.87 -7.11 -9.49
C LEU A 170 -21.25 -8.59 -9.49
N GLY A 171 -21.09 -9.27 -8.35
CA GLY A 171 -21.52 -10.66 -8.13
C GLY A 171 -22.98 -10.91 -8.49
N ARG A 172 -23.91 -10.14 -7.90
CA ARG A 172 -25.35 -10.32 -8.06
C ARG A 172 -25.84 -10.26 -9.50
N ARG A 173 -25.09 -9.60 -10.38
CA ARG A 173 -25.48 -9.33 -11.78
C ARG A 173 -24.82 -10.25 -12.79
N ALA A 174 -23.86 -11.06 -12.35
CA ALA A 174 -23.23 -12.02 -13.23
C ALA A 174 -24.17 -13.13 -13.71
N GLY A 175 -25.24 -13.41 -12.97
CA GLY A 175 -26.07 -14.59 -13.16
C GLY A 175 -25.28 -15.89 -12.95
N PRO A 176 -25.94 -17.04 -12.87
CA PRO A 176 -25.26 -18.33 -12.89
C PRO A 176 -24.73 -18.60 -14.31
N ARG A 177 -23.59 -17.98 -14.67
CA ARG A 177 -22.90 -18.29 -15.93
C ARG A 177 -22.06 -19.55 -15.75
N ALA A 178 -22.15 -20.46 -16.72
CA ALA A 178 -21.53 -21.78 -16.65
C ALA A 178 -19.98 -21.75 -16.57
N ALA A 179 -19.32 -20.66 -16.98
CA ALA A 179 -17.87 -20.61 -17.11
C ALA A 179 -17.12 -20.11 -15.85
N TRP A 180 -17.78 -19.35 -14.97
CA TRP A 180 -17.15 -18.72 -13.81
C TRP A 180 -18.17 -18.39 -12.72
N ARG A 181 -17.73 -18.38 -11.45
CA ARG A 181 -18.59 -18.13 -10.28
C ARG A 181 -17.87 -17.34 -9.20
N VAL A 182 -18.64 -16.72 -8.31
CA VAL A 182 -18.11 -16.15 -7.07
C VAL A 182 -17.92 -17.28 -6.05
N GLU A 183 -16.80 -17.27 -5.32
CA GLU A 183 -16.48 -18.25 -4.27
C GLU A 183 -16.38 -17.55 -2.89
N PRO A 184 -17.50 -17.49 -2.13
CA PRO A 184 -17.56 -16.79 -0.84
C PRO A 184 -16.51 -17.25 0.19
N ALA A 185 -16.16 -18.54 0.18
CA ALA A 185 -15.23 -19.12 1.16
C ALA A 185 -13.81 -18.54 1.05
N LEU A 186 -13.46 -17.89 -0.06
CA LEU A 186 -12.18 -17.20 -0.23
C LEU A 186 -12.05 -16.02 0.75
N TRP A 187 -13.08 -15.19 0.88
CA TRP A 187 -13.08 -14.04 1.79
C TRP A 187 -13.03 -14.44 3.26
N ARG A 188 -13.76 -15.49 3.66
CA ARG A 188 -13.64 -16.06 5.02
C ARG A 188 -12.22 -16.51 5.30
N ARG A 189 -11.61 -17.25 4.36
CA ARG A 189 -10.22 -17.71 4.51
C ARG A 189 -9.24 -16.54 4.63
N TRP A 190 -9.41 -15.48 3.84
CA TRP A 190 -8.57 -14.29 3.93
C TRP A 190 -8.73 -13.58 5.27
N GLY A 191 -9.96 -13.36 5.74
CA GLY A 191 -10.24 -12.77 7.06
C GLY A 191 -9.67 -13.60 8.21
N CYS A 192 -9.91 -14.92 8.22
CA CYS A 192 -9.38 -15.81 9.25
C CYS A 192 -7.84 -15.87 9.24
N THR A 193 -7.22 -15.96 8.06
CA THR A 193 -5.76 -15.99 7.94
C THR A 193 -5.15 -14.68 8.46
N GLY A 194 -5.71 -13.53 8.05
CA GLY A 194 -5.26 -12.22 8.51
C GLY A 194 -5.46 -12.03 10.01
N GLY A 195 -6.61 -12.46 10.55
CA GLY A 195 -6.91 -12.42 11.97
C GLY A 195 -5.96 -13.27 12.81
N VAL A 196 -5.75 -14.53 12.44
CA VAL A 196 -4.82 -15.44 13.14
C VAL A 196 -3.40 -14.87 13.14
N LEU A 197 -2.91 -14.42 11.98
CA LEU A 197 -1.55 -13.88 11.89
C LEU A 197 -1.40 -12.52 12.59
N SER A 198 -2.45 -11.70 12.63
CA SER A 198 -2.47 -10.46 13.42
C SER A 198 -2.37 -10.77 14.92
N VAL A 199 -3.14 -11.73 15.45
CA VAL A 199 -3.01 -12.16 16.85
C VAL A 199 -1.63 -12.76 17.12
N ALA A 200 -1.15 -13.65 16.26
CA ALA A 200 0.16 -14.28 16.41
C ALA A 200 1.29 -13.24 16.44
N SER A 201 1.25 -12.24 15.56
CA SER A 201 2.24 -11.16 15.52
C SER A 201 2.16 -10.26 16.75
N TYR A 202 0.96 -10.01 17.28
CA TYR A 202 0.78 -9.27 18.53
C TYR A 202 1.37 -10.04 19.72
N LEU A 203 1.05 -11.33 19.84
CA LEU A 203 1.59 -12.17 20.90
C LEU A 203 3.11 -12.29 20.79
N PHE A 204 3.65 -12.49 19.59
CA PHE A 204 5.09 -12.57 19.36
C PHE A 204 5.83 -11.29 19.82
N GLU A 205 5.25 -10.11 19.61
CA GLU A 205 5.89 -8.83 19.96
C GLU A 205 5.71 -8.46 21.44
N TYR A 206 4.55 -8.75 22.03
CA TYR A 206 4.15 -8.17 23.32
C TYR A 206 4.00 -9.19 24.46
N PHE A 207 3.83 -10.48 24.18
CA PHE A 207 3.74 -11.50 25.22
C PHE A 207 5.14 -11.84 25.78
N PRO A 208 5.29 -12.08 27.10
CA PRO A 208 4.29 -11.96 28.17
C PRO A 208 4.21 -10.58 28.84
N GLY A 209 5.19 -9.70 28.61
CA GLY A 209 5.41 -8.54 29.49
C GLY A 209 4.72 -7.23 29.13
N HIS A 210 4.20 -7.09 27.90
CA HIS A 210 3.77 -5.81 27.35
C HIS A 210 2.40 -5.87 26.66
N LEU A 211 1.54 -6.81 27.08
CA LEU A 211 0.16 -6.87 26.60
C LEU A 211 -0.60 -5.63 27.08
N GLY A 212 -0.82 -4.69 26.17
CA GLY A 212 -1.45 -3.41 26.49
C GLY A 212 -2.38 -2.95 25.37
N MET A 213 -3.37 -2.13 25.73
CA MET A 213 -4.31 -1.54 24.80
C MET A 213 -3.64 -0.41 24.00
N ARG A 214 -2.75 -0.76 23.06
CA ARG A 214 -2.05 0.18 22.17
C ARG A 214 -2.49 -0.07 20.73
N LEU A 215 -3.30 0.82 20.19
CA LEU A 215 -3.88 0.75 18.85
C LEU A 215 -3.03 1.48 17.82
N GLU A 216 -1.95 2.16 18.19
CA GLU A 216 -0.99 2.68 17.20
C GLU A 216 -0.16 1.57 16.51
N VAL A 217 -0.21 0.36 17.05
CA VAL A 217 0.49 -0.86 16.60
C VAL A 217 -0.53 -1.97 16.38
N ASN A 218 -0.10 -3.08 15.77
CA ASN A 218 -0.94 -4.27 15.66
C ASN A 218 -1.49 -4.71 17.02
N HIS A 219 -2.76 -5.14 17.06
CA HIS A 219 -3.54 -5.41 18.28
C HIS A 219 -4.69 -6.40 17.96
N PRO A 220 -5.17 -7.23 18.91
CA PRO A 220 -6.26 -8.20 18.66
C PRO A 220 -7.57 -7.58 18.16
N LEU A 221 -7.83 -6.29 18.43
CA LEU A 221 -8.97 -5.58 17.85
C LEU A 221 -8.87 -5.42 16.33
N TYR A 222 -7.65 -5.31 15.77
CA TYR A 222 -7.46 -5.38 14.32
C TYR A 222 -7.79 -6.77 13.79
N ALA A 223 -7.39 -7.82 14.50
CA ALA A 223 -7.71 -9.19 14.11
C ALA A 223 -9.23 -9.44 14.09
N LEU A 224 -9.95 -8.99 15.12
CA LEU A 224 -11.40 -9.10 15.20
C LEU A 224 -12.09 -8.35 14.05
N ALA A 225 -11.69 -7.10 13.80
CA ALA A 225 -12.20 -6.31 12.68
C ALA A 225 -11.92 -7.00 11.33
N TRP A 226 -10.75 -7.61 11.18
CA TRP A 226 -10.37 -8.30 9.95
C TRP A 226 -11.17 -9.59 9.72
N VAL A 227 -11.38 -10.41 10.77
CA VAL A 227 -12.25 -11.59 10.69
C VAL A 227 -13.68 -11.19 10.35
N GLY A 228 -14.22 -10.18 11.04
CA GLY A 228 -15.55 -9.63 10.74
C GLY A 228 -15.67 -9.13 9.30
N ALA A 229 -14.67 -8.38 8.81
CA ALA A 229 -14.65 -7.93 7.42
C ALA A 229 -14.64 -9.10 6.42
N GLY A 230 -13.84 -10.14 6.69
CA GLY A 230 -13.79 -11.35 5.85
C GLY A 230 -15.11 -12.11 5.81
N ASP A 231 -15.79 -12.26 6.95
CA ASP A 231 -17.10 -12.93 7.01
C ASP A 231 -18.19 -12.09 6.34
N LEU A 232 -18.19 -10.77 6.56
CA LEU A 232 -19.11 -9.83 5.91
C LEU A 232 -18.98 -9.90 4.39
N LEU A 233 -17.74 -9.85 3.87
CA LEU A 233 -17.47 -9.97 2.43
C LEU A 233 -17.92 -11.33 1.88
N ALA A 234 -17.71 -12.40 2.63
CA ALA A 234 -18.21 -13.72 2.25
C ALA A 234 -19.74 -13.77 2.20
N ARG A 235 -20.45 -13.16 3.15
CA ARG A 235 -21.93 -13.10 3.12
C ARG A 235 -22.45 -12.23 1.99
N LEU A 236 -21.77 -11.13 1.68
CA LEU A 236 -22.07 -10.29 0.51
C LEU A 236 -21.88 -11.09 -0.78
N ALA A 237 -20.80 -11.87 -0.87
CA ALA A 237 -20.52 -12.77 -1.98
C ALA A 237 -21.52 -13.93 -2.08
N ALA A 238 -21.94 -14.52 -0.97
CA ALA A 238 -22.91 -15.62 -0.95
C ALA A 238 -24.30 -15.13 -1.41
N GLY A 239 -24.72 -13.95 -0.94
CA GLY A 239 -25.94 -13.31 -1.41
C GLY A 239 -25.89 -12.80 -2.85
N ALA A 240 -24.75 -12.91 -3.52
CA ALA A 240 -24.64 -12.71 -4.96
C ALA A 240 -24.93 -13.99 -5.78
N VAL A 241 -24.86 -15.16 -5.14
CA VAL A 241 -25.07 -16.47 -5.78
C VAL A 241 -26.45 -17.04 -5.46
N VAL A 242 -26.96 -16.79 -4.25
CA VAL A 242 -28.23 -17.33 -3.78
C VAL A 242 -29.41 -16.45 -4.20
N ASP A 243 -30.51 -17.09 -4.60
CA ASP A 243 -31.80 -16.45 -4.87
C ASP A 243 -32.25 -15.58 -3.67
N PRO A 244 -32.59 -14.30 -3.86
CA PRO A 244 -33.07 -13.42 -2.80
C PRO A 244 -34.21 -14.01 -1.97
N GLU A 245 -35.09 -14.82 -2.56
CA GLU A 245 -36.22 -15.44 -1.86
C GLU A 245 -35.79 -16.59 -0.93
N LYS A 246 -34.65 -17.22 -1.20
CA LYS A 246 -34.10 -18.33 -0.42
C LYS A 246 -33.13 -17.87 0.66
N ARG A 247 -32.99 -16.56 0.88
CA ARG A 247 -32.13 -16.02 1.93
C ARG A 247 -32.72 -16.32 3.30
N VAL A 248 -32.00 -17.13 4.07
CA VAL A 248 -32.40 -17.47 5.43
C VAL A 248 -32.26 -16.21 6.31
N ARG A 249 -33.31 -15.90 7.08
CA ARG A 249 -33.37 -14.77 8.03
C ARG A 249 -32.14 -14.65 8.95
N GLY A 250 -31.47 -15.77 9.23
CA GLY A 250 -30.25 -15.83 10.03
C GLY A 250 -29.05 -15.09 9.44
N ASP A 251 -28.96 -14.92 8.12
CA ASP A 251 -27.81 -14.25 7.48
C ASP A 251 -27.72 -12.76 7.84
N SER A 252 -28.86 -12.09 8.02
CA SER A 252 -28.89 -10.67 8.37
C SER A 252 -28.32 -10.39 9.77
N VAL A 253 -28.62 -11.25 10.74
CA VAL A 253 -28.10 -11.11 12.12
C VAL A 253 -26.58 -11.20 12.12
N TRP A 254 -26.02 -12.19 11.42
CA TRP A 254 -24.58 -12.34 11.35
C TRP A 254 -23.90 -11.20 10.58
N MET A 255 -24.51 -10.67 9.51
CA MET A 255 -23.98 -9.47 8.84
C MET A 255 -23.89 -8.27 9.79
N VAL A 256 -24.85 -8.12 10.72
CA VAL A 256 -24.80 -7.09 11.76
C VAL A 256 -23.65 -7.37 12.74
N VAL A 257 -23.48 -8.62 13.19
CA VAL A 257 -22.35 -9.01 14.07
C VAL A 257 -21.02 -8.71 13.40
N ASP A 258 -20.87 -9.06 12.13
CA ASP A 258 -19.65 -8.80 11.35
C ASP A 258 -19.38 -7.30 11.22
N ALA A 259 -20.42 -6.50 10.95
CA ALA A 259 -20.32 -5.05 10.90
C ALA A 259 -19.95 -4.43 12.26
N LEU A 260 -20.49 -4.95 13.36
CA LEU A 260 -20.13 -4.52 14.71
C LEU A 260 -18.68 -4.88 15.04
N ALA A 261 -18.19 -6.05 14.63
CA ALA A 261 -16.79 -6.45 14.79
C ALA A 261 -15.83 -5.50 14.06
N VAL A 262 -16.18 -5.06 12.83
CA VAL A 262 -15.43 -4.05 12.08
C VAL A 262 -15.50 -2.68 12.75
N ALA A 263 -16.69 -2.26 13.19
CA ALA A 263 -16.93 -0.94 13.79
C ALA A 263 -16.32 -0.81 15.20
N LEU A 264 -16.10 -1.91 15.91
CA LEU A 264 -15.57 -1.87 17.27
C LEU A 264 -14.21 -1.17 17.34
N LEU A 265 -13.32 -1.40 16.37
CA LEU A 265 -12.00 -0.79 16.35
C LEU A 265 -12.05 0.76 16.30
N PRO A 266 -12.68 1.41 15.31
CA PRO A 266 -12.78 2.86 15.30
C PRO A 266 -13.59 3.41 16.48
N VAL A 267 -14.62 2.70 16.95
CA VAL A 267 -15.38 3.10 18.15
C VAL A 267 -14.47 3.15 19.37
N VAL A 268 -13.65 2.13 19.60
CA VAL A 268 -12.68 2.13 20.71
C VAL A 268 -11.72 3.30 20.54
N ILE A 269 -11.10 3.49 19.37
CA ILE A 269 -10.17 4.61 19.13
C ILE A 269 -10.80 5.97 19.50
N VAL A 270 -12.04 6.20 19.09
CA VAL A 270 -12.75 7.46 19.35
C VAL A 270 -13.13 7.60 20.83
N VAL A 271 -13.61 6.53 21.47
CA VAL A 271 -14.10 6.58 22.86
C VAL A 271 -12.96 6.68 23.87
N THR A 272 -11.85 5.97 23.66
CA THR A 272 -10.74 5.93 24.62
C THR A 272 -9.62 6.92 24.29
N GLY A 273 -9.59 7.45 23.07
CA GLY A 273 -8.67 8.53 22.66
C GLY A 273 -7.20 8.20 22.93
N GLU A 274 -6.49 9.14 23.54
CA GLU A 274 -5.06 9.04 23.85
C GLU A 274 -4.68 7.84 24.75
N ARG A 275 -5.62 7.31 25.54
CA ARG A 275 -5.37 6.17 26.43
C ARG A 275 -4.97 4.91 25.67
N THR A 276 -5.53 4.75 24.47
CA THR A 276 -5.29 3.57 23.64
C THR A 276 -4.66 3.89 22.30
N PHE A 277 -4.71 5.14 21.86
CA PHE A 277 -4.15 5.57 20.59
C PHE A 277 -3.32 6.83 20.82
N ARG A 278 -2.03 6.65 21.11
CA ARG A 278 -1.16 7.79 21.50
C ARG A 278 -1.06 8.88 20.44
N LEU A 279 -1.35 8.58 19.18
CA LEU A 279 -1.41 9.57 18.11
C LEU A 279 -2.59 10.55 18.26
N ALA A 280 -3.55 10.27 19.15
CA ALA A 280 -4.61 11.20 19.54
C ALA A 280 -4.17 12.19 20.64
N ASP A 281 -3.01 12.01 21.28
CA ASP A 281 -2.45 12.99 22.20
C ASP A 281 -2.17 14.30 21.45
N HIS A 282 -2.73 15.41 21.93
CA HIS A 282 -2.68 16.68 21.21
C HIS A 282 -1.24 17.21 21.03
N PHE A 283 -0.37 17.00 22.02
CA PHE A 283 1.02 17.45 21.96
C PHE A 283 1.80 16.65 20.92
N LEU A 284 1.75 15.31 20.98
CA LEU A 284 2.37 14.44 20.00
C LEU A 284 1.80 14.74 18.61
N PHE A 285 0.48 14.82 18.46
CA PHE A 285 -0.15 15.12 17.17
C PHE A 285 0.34 16.46 16.59
N THR A 286 0.43 17.50 17.41
CA THR A 286 0.98 18.80 17.00
C THR A 286 2.44 18.69 16.58
N LEU A 287 3.26 17.92 17.31
CA LEU A 287 4.64 17.67 16.92
C LEU A 287 4.74 16.96 15.56
N HIS A 288 3.90 15.95 15.34
CA HIS A 288 3.86 15.22 14.07
C HIS A 288 3.46 16.17 12.94
N GLN A 289 2.37 16.91 13.09
CA GLN A 289 1.87 17.82 12.04
C GLN A 289 2.82 18.97 11.71
N ARG A 290 3.57 19.49 12.68
CA ARG A 290 4.43 20.66 12.47
C ARG A 290 5.87 20.32 12.07
N TYR A 291 6.41 19.23 12.61
CA TYR A 291 7.86 18.95 12.49
C TYR A 291 8.17 17.69 11.70
N ILE A 292 7.20 16.80 11.50
CA ILE A 292 7.42 15.58 10.73
C ILE A 292 6.86 15.78 9.32
N ILE A 293 7.78 15.81 8.35
CA ILE A 293 7.48 16.08 6.94
C ILE A 293 6.41 15.15 6.36
N GLU A 294 6.27 13.95 6.90
CA GLU A 294 5.30 12.93 6.52
C GLU A 294 3.83 13.34 6.77
N PHE A 295 3.59 14.24 7.73
CA PHE A 295 2.26 14.70 8.12
C PHE A 295 1.88 16.05 7.53
N LEU A 296 2.80 16.68 6.80
CA LEU A 296 2.50 17.87 6.01
C LEU A 296 1.58 17.54 4.85
N THR A 297 0.78 18.52 4.42
CA THR A 297 -0.02 18.39 3.20
C THR A 297 0.90 18.32 1.99
N LEU A 298 0.46 17.60 0.95
CA LEU A 298 1.25 17.45 -0.27
C LEU A 298 1.61 18.81 -0.89
N GLY A 299 0.63 19.72 -0.97
CA GLY A 299 0.86 21.07 -1.49
C GLY A 299 1.95 21.84 -0.72
N SER A 300 1.90 21.82 0.62
CA SER A 300 2.91 22.51 1.44
C SER A 300 4.32 21.93 1.25
N GLN A 301 4.43 20.62 1.02
CA GLN A 301 5.72 19.97 0.83
C GLN A 301 6.27 20.24 -0.57
N LEU A 302 5.43 20.11 -1.61
CA LEU A 302 5.85 20.29 -3.00
C LEU A 302 6.27 21.73 -3.29
N THR A 303 5.60 22.72 -2.70
CA THR A 303 5.94 24.15 -2.88
C THR A 303 7.31 24.54 -2.30
N GLN A 304 7.87 23.72 -1.41
CA GLN A 304 9.23 23.89 -0.88
C GLN A 304 10.29 23.23 -1.77
N MET A 305 9.89 22.54 -2.84
CA MET A 305 10.78 21.81 -3.74
C MET A 305 10.96 22.53 -5.07
N GLY A 306 12.12 22.33 -5.71
CA GLY A 306 12.30 22.73 -7.10
C GLY A 306 11.52 21.82 -8.06
N ALA A 307 11.14 22.33 -9.24
CA ALA A 307 10.31 21.62 -10.22
C ALA A 307 10.81 20.20 -10.54
N ARG A 308 12.13 19.99 -10.66
CA ARG A 308 12.72 18.66 -10.91
C ARG A 308 12.38 17.64 -9.80
N LEU A 309 12.44 18.05 -8.54
CA LEU A 309 12.11 17.20 -7.40
C LEU A 309 10.61 16.92 -7.34
N ILE A 310 9.79 17.92 -7.65
CA ILE A 310 8.33 17.74 -7.72
C ILE A 310 7.98 16.67 -8.75
N VAL A 311 8.57 16.69 -9.96
CA VAL A 311 8.20 15.78 -11.06
C VAL A 311 8.31 14.29 -10.73
N GLY A 312 9.21 13.85 -9.84
CA GLY A 312 9.25 12.43 -9.43
C GLY A 312 8.96 12.15 -7.98
N ARG A 313 8.80 13.17 -7.12
CA ARG A 313 8.03 12.98 -5.89
C ARG A 313 6.53 12.94 -6.18
N ALA A 314 6.05 13.57 -7.25
CA ALA A 314 4.71 13.40 -7.76
C ALA A 314 4.69 12.23 -8.74
N SER A 315 4.46 11.02 -8.23
CA SER A 315 4.28 9.85 -9.10
C SER A 315 3.19 10.12 -10.14
N ALA A 316 3.49 9.92 -11.42
CA ALA A 316 2.53 10.07 -12.52
C ALA A 316 1.60 8.85 -12.68
N LEU A 317 1.85 7.75 -11.97
CA LEU A 317 1.05 6.53 -12.04
C LEU A 317 -0.47 6.73 -11.81
N PRO A 318 -0.93 7.60 -10.89
CA PRO A 318 -2.36 7.81 -10.69
C PRO A 318 -3.10 8.28 -11.95
N LEU A 319 -2.41 8.91 -12.91
CA LEU A 319 -3.01 9.33 -14.19
C LEU A 319 -3.51 8.14 -15.03
N LEU A 320 -3.05 6.92 -14.74
CA LEU A 320 -3.60 5.69 -15.33
C LEU A 320 -5.09 5.48 -14.99
N VAL A 321 -5.64 6.18 -14.00
CA VAL A 321 -7.09 6.19 -13.75
C VAL A 321 -7.88 6.62 -14.98
N LEU A 322 -7.34 7.51 -15.82
CA LEU A 322 -8.07 8.07 -16.96
C LEU A 322 -8.35 7.00 -18.03
N PRO A 323 -7.34 6.29 -18.58
CA PRO A 323 -7.60 5.20 -19.51
C PRO A 323 -8.34 4.04 -18.87
N LEU A 324 -8.18 3.77 -17.57
CA LEU A 324 -8.90 2.70 -16.88
C LEU A 324 -10.38 3.02 -16.65
N ALA A 325 -10.69 4.22 -16.16
CA ALA A 325 -12.07 4.69 -16.03
C ALA A 325 -12.75 4.72 -17.39
N ALA A 326 -12.06 5.15 -18.44
CA ALA A 326 -12.57 5.08 -19.81
C ALA A 326 -12.84 3.63 -20.28
N ALA A 327 -11.98 2.66 -19.91
CA ALA A 327 -12.19 1.25 -20.22
C ALA A 327 -13.33 0.61 -19.41
N LEU A 328 -13.55 1.08 -18.17
CA LEU A 328 -14.59 0.62 -17.26
C LEU A 328 -15.92 1.36 -17.41
N TRP A 329 -15.95 2.44 -18.21
CA TRP A 329 -17.13 3.27 -18.43
C TRP A 329 -18.27 2.53 -19.12
N PRO A 330 -18.02 1.77 -20.21
CA PRO A 330 -19.02 0.87 -20.76
C PRO A 330 -19.22 -0.28 -19.78
N THR A 331 -20.45 -0.40 -19.26
CA THR A 331 -20.80 -1.43 -18.28
C THR A 331 -22.13 -2.07 -18.63
N THR A 332 -22.25 -3.37 -18.38
CA THR A 332 -23.51 -4.11 -18.51
C THR A 332 -24.43 -3.92 -17.29
N LEU A 333 -23.98 -3.17 -16.28
CA LEU A 333 -24.81 -2.87 -15.11
C LEU A 333 -26.02 -2.02 -15.52
N GLU A 334 -27.12 -2.13 -14.78
CA GLU A 334 -28.39 -1.43 -15.06
C GLU A 334 -28.93 -0.73 -13.81
N GLY A 335 -29.88 0.19 -14.00
CA GLY A 335 -30.58 0.90 -12.92
C GLY A 335 -29.65 1.69 -11.99
N GLY A 336 -29.98 1.74 -10.70
CA GLY A 336 -29.21 2.46 -9.68
C GLY A 336 -27.76 1.98 -9.53
N VAL A 337 -27.48 0.70 -9.83
CA VAL A 337 -26.11 0.15 -9.73
C VAL A 337 -25.20 0.69 -10.83
N ARG A 338 -25.73 0.92 -12.04
CA ARG A 338 -24.99 1.60 -13.11
C ARG A 338 -24.57 3.01 -12.68
N TRP A 339 -25.48 3.73 -12.02
CA TRP A 339 -25.19 5.07 -11.50
C TRP A 339 -24.13 5.01 -10.40
N ALA A 340 -24.28 4.14 -9.40
CA ALA A 340 -23.28 3.95 -8.35
C ALA A 340 -21.89 3.59 -8.91
N TRP A 341 -21.83 2.71 -9.91
CA TRP A 341 -20.59 2.35 -10.61
C TRP A 341 -19.94 3.57 -11.30
N ARG A 342 -20.73 4.33 -12.06
CA ARG A 342 -20.23 5.54 -12.73
C ARG A 342 -19.80 6.60 -11.73
N THR A 343 -20.54 6.78 -10.64
CA THR A 343 -20.17 7.66 -9.53
C THR A 343 -18.84 7.24 -8.93
N LEU A 344 -18.60 5.94 -8.71
CA LEU A 344 -17.31 5.44 -8.22
C LEU A 344 -16.16 5.79 -9.19
N LEU A 345 -16.37 5.60 -10.50
CA LEU A 345 -15.37 5.97 -11.51
C LEU A 345 -15.11 7.48 -11.53
N VAL A 346 -16.17 8.30 -11.45
CA VAL A 346 -16.08 9.77 -11.40
C VAL A 346 -15.36 10.23 -10.14
N ILE A 347 -15.65 9.64 -8.97
CA ILE A 347 -14.93 9.92 -7.72
C ILE A 347 -13.45 9.57 -7.88
N GLY A 348 -13.13 8.41 -8.45
CA GLY A 348 -11.75 8.01 -8.70
C GLY A 348 -11.00 9.00 -9.60
N VAL A 349 -11.63 9.44 -10.69
CA VAL A 349 -11.08 10.48 -11.57
C VAL A 349 -10.92 11.81 -10.82
N GLY A 350 -11.94 12.24 -10.06
CA GLY A 350 -11.90 13.48 -9.29
C GLY A 350 -10.79 13.51 -8.24
N VAL A 351 -10.55 12.39 -7.55
CA VAL A 351 -9.44 12.26 -6.60
C VAL A 351 -8.08 12.42 -7.29
N VAL A 352 -7.90 11.80 -8.46
CA VAL A 352 -6.65 11.96 -9.23
C VAL A 352 -6.50 13.37 -9.78
N LEU A 353 -7.59 14.01 -10.24
CA LEU A 353 -7.55 15.42 -10.62
C LEU A 353 -7.15 16.30 -9.43
N GLY A 354 -7.69 16.09 -8.23
CA GLY A 354 -7.27 16.82 -7.03
C GLY A 354 -5.78 16.63 -6.68
N PHE A 355 -5.27 15.42 -6.83
CA PHE A 355 -3.84 15.13 -6.68
C PHE A 355 -3.00 15.86 -7.73
N THR A 356 -3.39 15.77 -9.01
CA THR A 356 -2.69 16.43 -10.11
C THR A 356 -2.76 17.94 -10.01
N HIS A 357 -3.89 18.52 -9.64
CA HIS A 357 -4.06 19.94 -9.34
C HIS A 357 -3.02 20.41 -8.32
N THR A 358 -2.88 19.66 -7.21
CA THR A 358 -1.91 19.98 -6.16
C THR A 358 -0.48 19.98 -6.69
N VAL A 359 -0.14 19.03 -7.55
CA VAL A 359 1.18 18.91 -8.19
C VAL A 359 1.43 20.03 -9.19
N LEU A 360 0.48 20.30 -10.09
CA LEU A 360 0.60 21.35 -11.11
C LEU A 360 0.65 22.74 -10.46
N SER A 361 -0.18 22.99 -9.45
CA SER A 361 -0.14 24.24 -8.69
C SER A 361 1.26 24.45 -8.11
N ALA A 362 1.84 23.45 -7.44
CA ALA A 362 3.21 23.55 -6.92
C ALA A 362 4.27 23.73 -8.03
N LEU A 363 4.16 23.01 -9.15
CA LEU A 363 5.08 23.14 -10.30
C LEU A 363 5.09 24.54 -10.91
N PHE A 364 3.93 25.21 -10.93
CA PHE A 364 3.76 26.54 -11.50
C PHE A 364 3.70 27.63 -10.41
N GLY A 365 4.38 27.44 -9.28
CA GLY A 365 4.53 28.48 -8.26
C GLY A 365 3.22 28.90 -7.60
N ASN A 366 2.34 27.95 -7.30
CA ASN A 366 0.97 28.13 -6.79
C ASN A 366 0.02 28.84 -7.76
N SER A 367 0.26 28.76 -9.06
CA SER A 367 -0.64 29.31 -10.08
C SER A 367 -1.88 28.43 -10.26
N TRP A 368 -2.99 28.87 -9.67
CA TRP A 368 -4.31 28.24 -9.83
C TRP A 368 -4.76 28.15 -11.30
N PRO A 369 -4.60 29.18 -12.15
CA PRO A 369 -5.00 29.08 -13.55
C PRO A 369 -4.27 27.97 -14.32
N ALA A 370 -2.96 27.80 -14.08
CA ALA A 370 -2.18 26.74 -14.73
C ALA A 370 -2.62 25.34 -14.29
N ALA A 371 -2.91 25.17 -12.99
CA ALA A 371 -3.45 23.92 -12.45
C ALA A 371 -4.83 23.59 -13.05
N LEU A 372 -5.75 24.57 -13.09
CA LEU A 372 -7.09 24.41 -13.67
C LEU A 372 -7.04 24.07 -15.17
N ALA A 373 -6.13 24.68 -15.94
CA ALA A 373 -5.95 24.35 -17.34
C ALA A 373 -5.47 22.88 -17.52
N GLY A 374 -4.55 22.42 -16.67
CA GLY A 374 -4.14 21.03 -16.64
C GLY A 374 -5.26 20.06 -16.27
N ASP A 375 -6.08 20.40 -15.28
CA ASP A 375 -7.24 19.60 -14.88
C ASP A 375 -8.26 19.50 -16.02
N ALA A 376 -8.55 20.62 -16.69
CA ALA A 376 -9.45 20.65 -17.84
C ALA A 376 -8.94 19.77 -18.99
N LEU A 377 -7.64 19.81 -19.29
CA LEU A 377 -7.01 18.95 -20.30
C LEU A 377 -7.10 17.46 -19.94
N LEU A 378 -6.85 17.10 -18.68
CA LEU A 378 -6.94 15.73 -18.20
C LEU A 378 -8.37 15.21 -18.19
N ALA A 379 -9.33 16.03 -17.76
CA ALA A 379 -10.75 15.70 -17.81
C ALA A 379 -11.22 15.50 -19.26
N ALA A 380 -10.88 16.43 -20.17
CA ALA A 380 -11.19 16.32 -21.59
C ALA A 380 -10.59 15.05 -22.21
N THR A 381 -9.35 14.71 -21.85
CA THR A 381 -8.69 13.47 -22.28
C THR A 381 -9.45 12.25 -21.77
N GLY A 382 -9.80 12.20 -20.48
CA GLY A 382 -10.57 11.11 -19.89
C GLY A 382 -11.93 10.89 -20.58
N PHE A 383 -12.71 11.95 -20.76
CA PHE A 383 -14.01 11.89 -21.46
C PHE A 383 -13.87 11.54 -22.94
N GLY A 384 -12.85 12.08 -23.62
CA GLY A 384 -12.52 11.74 -25.01
C GLY A 384 -12.22 10.26 -25.18
N LEU A 385 -11.38 9.69 -24.31
CA LEU A 385 -11.05 8.25 -24.31
C LEU A 385 -12.28 7.37 -24.03
N ALA A 386 -13.20 7.82 -23.19
CA ALA A 386 -14.45 7.11 -22.91
C ALA A 386 -15.37 7.07 -24.14
N ARG A 387 -15.43 8.15 -24.94
CA ARG A 387 -16.27 8.23 -26.15
C ARG A 387 -15.69 7.54 -27.37
N VAL A 388 -14.38 7.64 -27.59
CA VAL A 388 -13.71 7.20 -28.84
C VAL A 388 -13.61 5.67 -28.97
N GLY A 389 -13.89 4.90 -27.91
CA GLY A 389 -13.99 3.45 -28.02
C GLY A 389 -15.41 3.01 -27.77
N GLY A 390 -16.18 2.78 -28.85
CA GLY A 390 -17.47 2.06 -28.88
C GLY A 390 -17.36 0.59 -28.43
N GLY A 391 -16.58 0.37 -27.37
CA GLY A 391 -16.14 -0.92 -26.90
C GLY A 391 -17.25 -1.60 -26.12
N ARG A 392 -17.37 -2.89 -26.35
CA ARG A 392 -18.11 -3.80 -25.49
C ARG A 392 -17.63 -3.62 -24.05
N ALA A 393 -18.57 -3.64 -23.11
CA ALA A 393 -18.27 -3.64 -21.69
C ALA A 393 -17.30 -4.78 -21.35
N LEU A 394 -16.36 -4.50 -20.45
CA LEU A 394 -15.45 -5.54 -19.96
C LEU A 394 -16.25 -6.65 -19.26
N PRO A 395 -15.80 -7.91 -19.33
CA PRO A 395 -16.43 -8.99 -18.57
C PRO A 395 -16.46 -8.67 -17.06
N VAL A 396 -17.55 -9.04 -16.38
CA VAL A 396 -17.78 -8.70 -14.96
C VAL A 396 -16.61 -9.11 -14.05
N PRO A 397 -16.00 -10.32 -14.17
CA PRO A 397 -14.86 -10.68 -13.33
C PRO A 397 -13.65 -9.75 -13.51
N ILE A 398 -13.44 -9.22 -14.72
CA ILE A 398 -12.38 -8.28 -15.02
C ILE A 398 -12.68 -6.91 -14.40
N GLN A 399 -13.92 -6.43 -14.52
CA GLN A 399 -14.36 -5.21 -13.83
C GLN A 399 -14.17 -5.35 -12.32
N ALA A 400 -14.49 -6.52 -11.74
CA ALA A 400 -14.38 -6.79 -10.32
C ALA A 400 -12.93 -6.78 -9.84
N VAL A 401 -12.02 -7.44 -10.55
CA VAL A 401 -10.59 -7.42 -10.20
C VAL A 401 -10.01 -6.01 -10.30
N LEU A 402 -10.37 -5.24 -11.34
CA LEU A 402 -9.91 -3.86 -11.47
C LEU A 402 -10.51 -2.93 -10.40
N ALA A 403 -11.79 -3.10 -10.06
CA ALA A 403 -12.42 -2.34 -8.98
C ALA A 403 -11.75 -2.63 -7.63
N LEU A 404 -11.45 -3.91 -7.35
CA LEU A 404 -10.75 -4.31 -6.13
C LEU A 404 -9.39 -3.64 -6.01
N THR A 405 -8.60 -3.59 -7.09
CA THR A 405 -7.26 -3.00 -7.04
C THR A 405 -7.27 -1.48 -7.05
N MET A 406 -8.24 -0.86 -7.74
CA MET A 406 -8.38 0.59 -7.79
C MET A 406 -8.87 1.19 -6.48
N ALA A 407 -9.76 0.52 -5.74
CA ALA A 407 -10.35 1.07 -4.52
C ALA A 407 -9.30 1.51 -3.47
N PRO A 408 -8.33 0.68 -3.04
CA PRO A 408 -7.28 1.12 -2.13
C PRO A 408 -6.35 2.16 -2.78
N ALA A 409 -6.04 2.04 -4.08
CA ALA A 409 -5.16 3.01 -4.76
C ALA A 409 -5.76 4.43 -4.81
N VAL A 410 -7.07 4.53 -5.10
CA VAL A 410 -7.82 5.81 -5.10
C VAL A 410 -7.89 6.37 -3.68
N LEU A 411 -8.25 5.55 -2.69
CA LEU A 411 -8.33 5.98 -1.30
C LEU A 411 -7.00 6.58 -0.82
N LEU A 412 -5.89 5.89 -1.07
CA LEU A 412 -4.57 6.32 -0.61
C LEU A 412 -4.06 7.57 -1.36
N ILE A 413 -4.41 7.75 -2.64
CA ILE A 413 -4.12 9.01 -3.34
C ILE A 413 -4.96 10.17 -2.80
N GLY A 414 -6.23 9.94 -2.46
CA GLY A 414 -7.05 10.96 -1.80
C GLY A 414 -6.45 11.39 -0.46
N MET A 415 -6.00 10.42 0.35
CA MET A 415 -5.29 10.70 1.59
C MET A 415 -3.94 11.40 1.35
N ALA A 416 -3.26 11.10 0.25
CA ALA A 416 -1.98 11.72 -0.10
C ALA A 416 -2.08 13.25 -0.29
N ILE A 417 -3.23 13.76 -0.75
CA ILE A 417 -3.48 15.21 -0.84
C ILE A 417 -3.37 15.85 0.55
N ALA A 418 -3.97 15.19 1.56
CA ALA A 418 -3.98 15.66 2.93
C ALA A 418 -2.63 15.43 3.64
N GLN A 419 -1.92 14.33 3.36
CA GLN A 419 -0.64 14.01 4.01
C GLN A 419 0.32 13.28 3.08
N VAL A 420 1.57 13.76 3.02
CA VAL A 420 2.62 13.21 2.14
C VAL A 420 2.93 11.73 2.40
N ARG A 421 2.80 11.25 3.64
CA ARG A 421 3.12 9.86 4.01
C ARG A 421 2.44 8.80 3.14
N TRP A 422 1.29 9.13 2.53
CA TRP A 422 0.53 8.20 1.72
C TRP A 422 1.01 8.11 0.27
N VAL A 423 1.86 9.03 -0.18
CA VAL A 423 2.29 9.12 -1.59
C VAL A 423 3.02 7.85 -2.04
N GLY A 424 3.98 7.35 -1.25
CA GLY A 424 4.74 6.15 -1.63
C GLY A 424 3.87 4.89 -1.66
N VAL A 425 2.97 4.74 -0.68
CA VAL A 425 2.03 3.61 -0.61
C VAL A 425 0.99 3.69 -1.74
N GLY A 426 0.43 4.87 -1.99
CA GLY A 426 -0.48 5.10 -3.11
C GLY A 426 0.18 4.80 -4.45
N ALA A 427 1.43 5.23 -4.66
CA ALA A 427 2.18 4.94 -5.87
C ALA A 427 2.43 3.44 -6.06
N ALA A 428 2.77 2.70 -4.99
CA ALA A 428 2.89 1.26 -5.04
C ALA A 428 1.56 0.60 -5.42
N LEU A 429 0.44 1.00 -4.82
CA LEU A 429 -0.87 0.45 -5.15
C LEU A 429 -1.27 0.72 -6.60
N TRP A 430 -0.96 1.90 -7.15
CA TRP A 430 -1.17 2.20 -8.57
C TRP A 430 -0.26 1.38 -9.50
N LEU A 431 0.95 1.01 -9.06
CA LEU A 431 1.78 0.04 -9.76
C LEU A 431 1.07 -1.33 -9.79
N GLY A 432 0.46 -1.75 -8.70
CA GLY A 432 -0.39 -2.95 -8.64
C GLY A 432 -1.57 -2.88 -9.61
N VAL A 433 -2.27 -1.74 -9.67
CA VAL A 433 -3.36 -1.51 -10.65
C VAL A 433 -2.85 -1.64 -12.08
N LEU A 434 -1.69 -1.05 -12.39
CA LEU A 434 -1.07 -1.14 -13.71
C LEU A 434 -0.74 -2.59 -14.10
N VAL A 435 -0.11 -3.35 -13.21
CA VAL A 435 0.25 -4.77 -13.43
C VAL A 435 -1.00 -5.59 -13.74
N VAL A 436 -2.05 -5.42 -12.95
CA VAL A 436 -3.31 -6.15 -13.10
C VAL A 436 -4.04 -5.75 -14.38
N ALA A 437 -4.12 -4.46 -14.68
CA ALA A 437 -4.73 -3.96 -15.92
C ALA A 437 -3.96 -4.42 -17.17
N ALA A 438 -2.64 -4.35 -17.14
CA ALA A 438 -1.79 -4.82 -18.22
C ALA A 438 -1.99 -6.32 -18.48
N SER A 439 -2.23 -7.13 -17.45
CA SER A 439 -2.55 -8.55 -17.62
C SER A 439 -3.95 -8.76 -18.19
N ALA A 440 -4.96 -8.14 -17.56
CA ALA A 440 -6.36 -8.33 -17.89
C ALA A 440 -6.73 -7.83 -19.30
N LEU A 441 -6.04 -6.80 -19.81
CA LEU A 441 -6.39 -6.12 -21.06
C LEU A 441 -5.56 -6.54 -22.27
N ARG A 442 -4.54 -7.42 -22.13
CA ARG A 442 -3.56 -7.68 -23.20
C ARG A 442 -4.02 -8.67 -24.26
N ARG A 443 -4.69 -9.79 -23.93
CA ARG A 443 -4.97 -10.85 -24.93
C ARG A 443 -6.27 -11.64 -24.75
N GLU A 444 -6.84 -11.72 -23.55
CA GLU A 444 -7.89 -12.73 -23.27
C GLU A 444 -9.30 -12.16 -23.16
N THR A 445 -9.49 -10.84 -23.21
CA THR A 445 -10.82 -10.23 -23.02
C THR A 445 -11.51 -9.81 -24.32
N GLY A 446 -10.86 -9.98 -25.48
CA GLY A 446 -11.35 -9.43 -26.75
C GLY A 446 -11.41 -7.89 -26.76
N PHE A 447 -10.81 -7.22 -25.77
CA PHE A 447 -10.78 -5.77 -25.67
C PHE A 447 -9.89 -5.18 -26.77
N GLN A 448 -10.51 -4.55 -27.76
CA GLN A 448 -9.79 -3.88 -28.83
C GLN A 448 -9.43 -2.46 -28.37
N TRP A 449 -8.15 -2.26 -28.09
CA TRP A 449 -7.61 -0.92 -27.86
C TRP A 449 -7.69 -0.10 -29.16
N SER A 450 -8.44 1.00 -29.15
CA SER A 450 -8.39 1.98 -30.23
C SER A 450 -7.02 2.64 -30.30
N GLY A 451 -6.61 3.11 -31.48
CA GLY A 451 -5.34 3.82 -31.69
C GLY A 451 -5.11 4.95 -30.66
N PRO A 452 -6.10 5.84 -30.42
CA PRO A 452 -5.98 6.89 -29.41
C PRO A 452 -5.75 6.37 -27.98
N ARG A 453 -6.43 5.29 -27.57
CA ARG A 453 -6.21 4.70 -26.23
C ARG A 453 -4.81 4.12 -26.08
N LYS A 454 -4.27 3.48 -27.13
CA LYS A 454 -2.88 2.98 -27.15
C LYS A 454 -1.88 4.13 -27.03
N ALA A 455 -2.10 5.20 -27.79
CA ALA A 455 -1.23 6.37 -27.77
C ALA A 455 -1.18 7.00 -26.38
N VAL A 456 -2.33 7.29 -25.76
CA VAL A 456 -2.37 7.86 -24.41
C VAL A 456 -1.74 6.93 -23.37
N ALA A 457 -2.05 5.63 -23.40
CA ALA A 457 -1.42 4.67 -22.49
C ALA A 457 0.10 4.61 -22.69
N GLY A 458 0.58 4.62 -23.93
CA GLY A 458 2.00 4.64 -24.26
C GLY A 458 2.71 5.89 -23.77
N VAL A 459 2.11 7.08 -23.94
CA VAL A 459 2.64 8.35 -23.42
C VAL A 459 2.71 8.32 -21.90
N LEU A 460 1.65 7.89 -21.21
CA LEU A 460 1.64 7.78 -19.74
C LEU A 460 2.71 6.82 -19.23
N LEU A 461 2.89 5.66 -19.89
CA LEU A 461 3.96 4.74 -19.55
C LEU A 461 5.35 5.34 -19.80
N ALA A 462 5.55 6.07 -20.90
CA ALA A 462 6.81 6.77 -21.15
C ALA A 462 7.10 7.83 -20.09
N VAL A 463 6.09 8.59 -19.65
CA VAL A 463 6.25 9.58 -18.58
C VAL A 463 6.66 8.91 -17.27
N VAL A 464 5.98 7.82 -16.88
CA VAL A 464 6.25 7.09 -15.63
C VAL A 464 7.62 6.42 -15.63
N PHE A 465 7.98 5.73 -16.72
CA PHE A 465 9.14 4.84 -16.74
C PHE A 465 10.40 5.47 -17.35
N VAL A 466 10.30 6.61 -18.04
CA VAL A 466 11.43 7.26 -18.70
C VAL A 466 11.62 8.68 -18.19
N ALA A 467 10.61 9.54 -18.34
CA ALA A 467 10.76 10.97 -18.04
C ALA A 467 11.00 11.22 -16.54
N ALA A 468 10.18 10.62 -15.67
CA ALA A 468 10.33 10.79 -14.23
C ALA A 468 11.70 10.31 -13.73
N PRO A 469 12.17 9.07 -13.99
CA PRO A 469 13.51 8.63 -13.58
C PRO A 469 14.65 9.51 -14.11
N ALA A 470 14.57 9.97 -15.36
CA ALA A 470 15.59 10.82 -15.97
C ALA A 470 15.77 12.15 -15.22
N CYS A 471 14.74 12.66 -14.55
CA CYS A 471 14.84 13.87 -13.73
C CYS A 471 15.65 13.68 -12.42
N PHE A 472 15.84 12.45 -11.92
CA PHE A 472 16.51 12.16 -10.63
C PHE A 472 17.93 11.63 -10.78
N LEU A 473 18.22 10.91 -11.86
CA LEU A 473 19.56 10.38 -12.14
C LEU A 473 20.70 11.42 -12.06
N PRO A 474 20.53 12.69 -12.48
CA PRO A 474 21.62 13.65 -12.46
C PRO A 474 21.79 14.41 -11.13
N ILE A 475 21.10 14.06 -10.04
CA ILE A 475 21.32 14.69 -8.73
C ILE A 475 22.60 14.09 -8.12
N PRO A 476 23.74 14.81 -8.10
CA PRO A 476 24.98 14.26 -7.57
C PRO A 476 24.84 14.10 -6.06
N LEU A 477 24.99 12.88 -5.55
CA LEU A 477 24.93 12.58 -4.11
C LEU A 477 25.91 13.46 -3.30
N ASP A 478 27.05 13.84 -3.89
CA ASP A 478 28.08 14.68 -3.27
C ASP A 478 27.64 16.12 -2.96
N ARG A 479 26.65 16.67 -3.67
CA ARG A 479 26.23 18.07 -3.42
C ARG A 479 25.35 18.24 -2.19
N ALA A 480 24.78 17.17 -1.65
CA ALA A 480 24.04 17.24 -0.39
C ALA A 480 24.98 17.55 0.80
N ASP A 481 26.24 17.13 0.73
CA ASP A 481 27.21 17.29 1.82
C ASP A 481 27.73 18.74 1.94
N THR A 482 27.87 19.45 0.83
CA THR A 482 28.35 20.85 0.83
C THR A 482 27.38 21.85 1.47
N ARG A 483 26.06 21.64 1.38
CA ARG A 483 25.07 22.46 2.12
C ARG A 483 25.03 22.11 3.61
N ARG A 484 25.29 20.85 3.98
CA ARG A 484 25.38 20.41 5.38
C ARG A 484 26.58 21.04 6.09
N ARG A 485 27.75 21.12 5.43
CA ARG A 485 28.92 21.83 5.95
C ARG A 485 28.66 23.33 6.17
N ARG A 486 27.82 23.94 5.33
CA ARG A 486 27.43 25.35 5.47
C ARG A 486 26.47 25.59 6.64
N TRP A 487 25.60 24.62 6.97
CA TRP A 487 24.72 24.67 8.14
C TRP A 487 25.43 24.36 9.47
N LEU A 488 26.46 23.52 9.44
CA LEU A 488 27.28 23.18 10.60
C LEU A 488 28.34 24.26 10.94
N GLY A 489 28.33 25.38 10.24
CA GLY A 489 29.11 26.56 10.61
C GLY A 489 30.61 26.34 10.68
N THR A 490 31.19 25.37 9.98
CA THR A 490 32.65 25.26 9.90
C THR A 490 33.18 26.46 9.13
N PRO A 491 33.88 27.42 9.78
CA PRO A 491 34.47 28.54 9.08
C PRO A 491 35.50 28.00 8.09
N PRO A 492 35.52 28.50 6.85
CA PRO A 492 36.54 28.12 5.88
C PRO A 492 37.89 28.67 6.38
N GLY A 493 38.73 27.80 6.95
CA GLY A 493 40.10 28.15 7.35
C GLY A 493 40.52 27.81 8.78
N GLY A 494 39.67 27.22 9.61
CA GLY A 494 40.10 26.76 10.94
C GLY A 494 40.90 25.46 10.85
N SER A 495 42.17 25.47 11.24
CA SER A 495 42.96 24.25 11.47
C SER A 495 42.20 23.30 12.40
N GLY A 496 42.31 21.99 12.15
CA GLY A 496 41.55 20.93 12.83
C GLY A 496 41.72 20.83 14.36
N ASP A 497 42.51 21.72 14.97
CA ASP A 497 42.84 21.72 16.39
C ASP A 497 41.76 22.37 17.28
N ALA A 498 40.89 23.23 16.72
CA ALA A 498 39.87 23.93 17.51
C ALA A 498 38.77 23.01 18.06
N TRP A 499 38.46 21.90 17.38
CA TRP A 499 37.48 20.92 17.87
C TRP A 499 38.02 20.03 19.00
N ALA A 500 39.34 19.91 19.14
CA ALA A 500 39.95 19.21 20.28
C ALA A 500 39.88 20.04 21.58
N ALA A 501 39.90 21.38 21.48
CA ALA A 501 39.84 22.29 22.62
C ALA A 501 38.41 22.56 23.13
N ALA A 502 37.39 22.36 22.29
CA ALA A 502 35.98 22.58 22.65
C ALA A 502 35.26 21.31 23.14
N ARG A 503 35.96 20.39 23.83
CA ARG A 503 35.26 19.38 24.63
C ARG A 503 34.65 20.10 25.84
N PRO A 504 33.32 20.13 26.00
CA PRO A 504 32.75 20.56 27.26
C PRO A 504 33.27 19.60 28.32
N SER A 505 34.02 20.12 29.29
CA SER A 505 34.38 19.43 30.51
C SER A 505 33.08 19.04 31.20
N TYR A 506 32.64 17.81 30.97
CA TYR A 506 31.59 17.17 31.75
C TYR A 506 32.11 17.06 33.18
N SER A 507 31.84 18.09 33.98
CA SER A 507 32.09 18.07 35.42
C SER A 507 31.21 17.01 36.05
N PRO A 508 31.73 16.02 36.79
CA PRO A 508 30.93 14.98 37.44
C PRO A 508 30.08 15.49 38.64
N ALA A 509 30.00 16.81 38.86
CA ALA A 509 29.55 17.40 40.11
C ALA A 509 28.01 17.49 40.30
N LEU A 510 27.17 16.90 39.43
CA LEU A 510 25.71 16.94 39.55
C LEU A 510 25.07 15.63 40.08
N THR A 511 25.73 14.94 41.01
CA THR A 511 25.18 13.73 41.68
C THR A 511 24.72 13.92 43.13
N ARG A 512 24.47 15.15 43.59
CA ARG A 512 23.85 15.38 44.91
C ARG A 512 22.73 16.42 44.88
N ARG A 513 21.56 16.01 44.37
CA ARG A 513 20.28 16.55 44.86
C ARG A 513 19.59 15.48 45.69
N PRO A 514 19.35 15.69 46.99
CA PRO A 514 18.56 14.78 47.81
C PRO A 514 17.08 14.96 47.46
N GLY A 515 16.38 13.91 47.05
CA GLY A 515 14.91 13.96 46.96
C GLY A 515 14.21 13.03 45.98
N TRP A 516 14.88 12.46 44.98
CA TRP A 516 14.22 11.53 44.05
C TRP A 516 14.42 10.08 44.50
N ARG A 517 13.46 9.57 45.27
CA ARG A 517 13.37 8.13 45.57
C ARG A 517 13.05 7.36 44.30
N ILE A 518 14.09 6.86 43.65
CA ILE A 518 13.99 5.78 42.65
C ILE A 518 13.46 4.55 43.41
N SER A 519 12.26 4.11 43.06
CA SER A 519 11.60 2.97 43.67
C SER A 519 12.42 1.69 43.49
N ALA A 520 12.27 0.75 44.44
CA ALA A 520 13.02 -0.52 44.50
C ALA A 520 12.91 -1.40 43.23
N VAL A 521 11.99 -1.09 42.32
CA VAL A 521 11.72 -1.85 41.09
C VAL A 521 12.86 -1.75 40.06
N SER A 522 13.57 -0.63 39.98
CA SER A 522 14.67 -0.47 39.00
C SER A 522 15.95 -1.23 39.38
N ARG A 523 16.17 -1.50 40.67
CA ARG A 523 17.33 -2.26 41.15
C ARG A 523 17.21 -3.77 40.94
N VAL A 524 15.98 -4.30 40.86
CA VAL A 524 15.73 -5.70 40.51
C VAL A 524 15.93 -5.93 39.01
N TRP A 525 15.55 -4.96 38.17
CA TRP A 525 15.66 -5.06 36.71
C TRP A 525 17.12 -5.07 36.22
N ALA A 526 17.99 -4.24 36.81
CA ALA A 526 19.42 -4.21 36.46
C ALA A 526 20.19 -5.49 36.84
N ARG A 527 19.74 -6.24 37.85
CA ARG A 527 20.38 -7.52 38.25
C ARG A 527 19.96 -8.72 37.39
N SER A 528 18.83 -8.62 36.69
CA SER A 528 18.31 -9.68 35.81
C SER A 528 19.05 -9.78 34.47
N ILE A 529 19.43 -8.62 33.90
CA ILE A 529 20.07 -8.56 32.57
C ILE A 529 21.55 -8.98 32.61
N GLY A 530 22.22 -8.89 33.76
CA GLY A 530 23.63 -9.27 33.91
C GLY A 530 23.90 -10.78 33.99
N ARG A 531 22.88 -11.64 34.14
CA ARG A 531 23.07 -13.09 34.34
C ARG A 531 22.75 -13.97 33.13
N THR A 532 22.28 -13.39 32.03
CA THR A 532 21.87 -14.16 30.83
C THR A 532 22.80 -14.01 29.63
N TRP A 533 24.00 -13.43 29.80
CA TRP A 533 24.96 -13.21 28.70
C TRP A 533 26.37 -13.78 28.95
N THR A 534 26.48 -14.77 29.84
CA THR A 534 27.63 -15.71 29.86
C THR A 534 27.08 -17.12 30.00
N GLY A 535 26.89 -17.77 28.86
CA GLY A 535 26.44 -19.15 28.69
C GLY A 535 26.59 -19.51 27.22
#